data_AF-A0A2A2L4S0-F1
#
_entry.id   AF-A0A2A2L4S0-F1
#
_cell.length_a   1.000
_cell.length_b   1.000
_cell.length_c   1.000
_cell.angle_alpha   90.00
_cell.angle_beta   90.00
_cell.angle_gamma   90.00
#
_symmetry.space_group_name_H-M   'P 1'
#
loop_
_entity.id
_entity.type
_entity.pdbx_description
1 polymer ?
#
loop_
_entity_poly.entity_id
_entity_poly.type
_entity_poly.pdbx_seq_one_letter_code
_entity_poly.pdbx_strand_id
1 'polypeptide(L)'
;MQWIKNNVSLRVNGHTNISLISAFEYTDQIAIHITSENLFGEKVYCHYYDAMRKLLQTPFESRVFPESVIYCLPRPGTKFVSLSRNQQDEPDYPVPLIDRTMQEPVHYFSVCVAPFFGTEPKWLMISEFVEYYKLQGATHFFFYVVNLSNYDMKQLNDYVRTGDAEVTIIYNRFDRAEYGWQRNIIQNCLLRSRNFSYWTAFVDIDERLKMTLFNGTVVDYLKQVKDPLIGSLQFSQTWLMKTETQPGRYVNDEETVKWMPTQRYRNTSSVGPNGHTSKCIVRSNTVGAMFVHFPFVFYPNYKRYEMDPREGVVRHYRDLNLGNWGKTWLKDVEKFGPFQNTTMDPVTSNKLIDAVVKRVNYVYEKS
;
A
#
# COMPACT_ATOMS: atom_id res chain seq x y z
N MET A 1 -20.44 16.13 0.92
CA MET A 1 -21.83 15.82 0.49
C MET A 1 -21.96 15.44 -0.99
N GLN A 2 -21.33 16.14 -1.95
CA GLN A 2 -21.47 15.80 -3.37
C GLN A 2 -20.98 14.37 -3.72
N TRP A 3 -19.87 13.92 -3.14
CA TRP A 3 -19.33 12.58 -3.40
C TRP A 3 -20.23 11.44 -2.87
N ILE A 4 -20.91 11.66 -1.73
CA ILE A 4 -21.91 10.72 -1.20
C ILE A 4 -23.10 10.61 -2.15
N LYS A 5 -23.62 11.76 -2.63
CA LYS A 5 -24.74 11.78 -3.60
C LYS A 5 -24.39 11.05 -4.91
N ASN A 6 -23.11 11.06 -5.28
CA ASN A 6 -22.60 10.39 -6.48
C ASN A 6 -22.18 8.93 -6.24
N ASN A 7 -22.45 8.36 -5.06
CA ASN A 7 -22.05 6.99 -4.68
C ASN A 7 -20.55 6.70 -4.87
N VAL A 8 -19.69 7.72 -4.73
CA VAL A 8 -18.24 7.55 -4.82
C VAL A 8 -17.79 6.59 -3.73
N SER A 9 -17.11 5.51 -4.11
CA SER A 9 -16.60 4.44 -3.23
C SER A 9 -17.64 3.49 -2.62
N LEU A 10 -18.93 3.59 -2.95
CA LEU A 10 -20.00 2.69 -2.47
C LEU A 10 -19.64 1.21 -2.71
N ARG A 11 -19.90 0.36 -1.71
CA ARG A 11 -19.72 -1.09 -1.78
C ARG A 11 -20.93 -1.82 -1.25
N VAL A 12 -21.20 -2.99 -1.83
CA VAL A 12 -22.26 -3.91 -1.42
C VAL A 12 -21.61 -5.23 -1.04
N ASN A 13 -21.34 -5.43 0.25
CA ASN A 13 -20.79 -6.65 0.85
C ASN A 13 -21.56 -6.98 2.14
N GLY A 14 -21.48 -8.21 2.63
CA GLY A 14 -22.37 -8.73 3.69
C GLY A 14 -22.07 -8.32 5.14
N HIS A 15 -21.04 -7.51 5.44
CA HIS A 15 -20.55 -7.31 6.81
C HIS A 15 -20.87 -5.94 7.40
N THR A 16 -21.76 -5.84 8.39
CA THR A 16 -22.24 -4.52 8.86
C THR A 16 -21.71 -4.10 10.24
N ASN A 17 -21.16 -4.97 11.06
CA ASN A 17 -20.71 -4.57 12.41
C ASN A 17 -19.47 -3.69 12.33
N ILE A 18 -19.46 -2.60 13.11
CA ILE A 18 -18.32 -1.68 13.19
C ILE A 18 -17.14 -2.45 13.80
N SER A 19 -15.95 -2.26 13.22
CA SER A 19 -14.71 -2.81 13.75
C SER A 19 -13.58 -1.89 13.34
N LEU A 20 -12.96 -1.26 14.34
CA LEU A 20 -11.95 -0.23 14.17
C LEU A 20 -10.59 -0.83 13.80
N ILE A 21 -9.84 -0.16 12.92
CA ILE A 21 -8.44 -0.50 12.59
C ILE A 21 -7.49 0.52 13.19
N SER A 22 -7.73 1.79 12.90
CA SER A 22 -6.84 2.88 13.29
C SER A 22 -7.56 4.22 13.23
N ALA A 23 -7.03 5.20 13.95
CA ALA A 23 -7.47 6.58 13.85
C ALA A 23 -6.27 7.52 13.68
N PHE A 24 -6.47 8.59 12.91
CA PHE A 24 -5.44 9.57 12.59
C PHE A 24 -5.95 10.98 12.86
N GLU A 25 -5.16 11.78 13.57
CA GLU A 25 -5.45 13.19 13.84
C GLU A 25 -4.75 14.09 12.81
N TYR A 26 -5.53 14.85 12.07
CA TYR A 26 -5.05 15.94 11.22
C TYR A 26 -5.47 17.28 11.83
N THR A 27 -4.92 18.37 11.29
CA THR A 27 -5.14 19.73 11.81
C THR A 27 -6.62 20.14 11.90
N ASP A 28 -7.46 19.60 11.02
CA ASP A 28 -8.87 19.98 10.86
C ASP A 28 -9.87 18.86 11.18
N GLN A 29 -9.41 17.61 11.31
CA GLN A 29 -10.27 16.43 11.44
C GLN A 29 -9.54 15.23 12.03
N ILE A 30 -10.31 14.33 12.63
CA ILE A 30 -9.88 12.96 12.95
C ILE A 30 -10.47 12.02 11.92
N ALA A 31 -9.63 11.22 11.26
CA ALA A 31 -10.07 10.15 10.38
C ALA A 31 -10.02 8.81 11.12
N ILE A 32 -11.16 8.17 11.29
CA ILE A 32 -11.29 6.84 11.87
C ILE A 32 -11.52 5.84 10.74
N HIS A 33 -10.68 4.82 10.66
CA HIS A 33 -10.79 3.77 9.66
C HIS A 33 -11.33 2.49 10.28
N ILE A 34 -12.33 1.90 9.64
CA ILE A 34 -12.97 0.65 10.05
C ILE A 34 -12.65 -0.45 9.04
N THR A 35 -12.69 -1.72 9.46
CA THR A 35 -12.65 -2.87 8.55
C THR A 35 -13.98 -3.04 7.82
N SER A 36 -15.08 -2.61 8.42
CA SER A 36 -16.45 -2.89 7.97
C SER A 36 -16.73 -2.31 6.58
N GLU A 37 -17.60 -2.98 5.84
CA GLU A 37 -18.05 -2.56 4.51
C GLU A 37 -19.58 -2.44 4.49
N ASN A 38 -20.14 -1.93 3.41
CA ASN A 38 -21.58 -1.72 3.27
C ASN A 38 -22.17 -0.83 4.38
N LEU A 39 -21.36 0.13 4.85
CA LEU A 39 -21.80 1.18 5.78
C LEU A 39 -21.78 2.55 5.11
N PHE A 40 -21.60 2.61 3.79
CA PHE A 40 -21.51 3.85 3.04
C PHE A 40 -22.66 4.81 3.36
N GLY A 41 -22.33 6.01 3.84
CA GLY A 41 -23.31 7.04 4.17
C GLY A 41 -24.09 6.80 5.47
N GLU A 42 -23.91 5.65 6.12
CA GLU A 42 -24.54 5.34 7.41
C GLU A 42 -24.13 6.34 8.47
N LYS A 43 -25.08 6.61 9.37
CA LYS A 43 -24.89 7.49 10.51
C LYS A 43 -24.10 6.77 11.59
N VAL A 44 -23.13 7.46 12.16
CA VAL A 44 -22.27 6.95 13.24
C VAL A 44 -21.97 8.07 14.23
N TYR A 45 -21.58 7.71 15.45
CA TYR A 45 -21.22 8.66 16.50
C TYR A 45 -19.78 8.42 16.96
N CYS A 46 -18.96 9.46 16.92
CA CYS A 46 -17.57 9.42 17.36
C CYS A 46 -17.47 9.69 18.86
N HIS A 47 -16.81 8.78 19.57
CA HIS A 47 -16.53 8.85 21.00
C HIS A 47 -15.07 9.17 21.24
N TYR A 48 -14.79 9.99 22.26
CA TYR A 48 -13.47 10.57 22.49
C TYR A 48 -13.02 10.27 23.92
N TYR A 49 -11.78 9.79 24.05
CA TYR A 49 -11.23 9.39 25.33
C TYR A 49 -9.86 10.02 25.57
N ASP A 50 -9.57 10.33 26.82
CA ASP A 50 -8.26 10.81 27.26
C ASP A 50 -7.23 9.67 27.41
N ALA A 51 -6.04 10.00 27.92
CA ALA A 51 -4.96 9.04 28.17
C ALA A 51 -5.33 7.95 29.19
N MET A 52 -6.27 8.24 30.11
CA MET A 52 -6.78 7.31 31.11
C MET A 52 -8.00 6.52 30.62
N ARG A 53 -8.35 6.64 29.33
CA ARG A 53 -9.54 6.04 28.70
C ARG A 53 -10.86 6.52 29.32
N LYS A 54 -10.88 7.71 29.90
CA LYS A 54 -12.10 8.36 30.36
C LYS A 54 -12.77 9.11 29.21
N LEU A 55 -14.08 8.98 29.09
CA LEU A 55 -14.87 9.68 28.08
C LEU A 55 -14.79 11.20 28.33
N LEU A 56 -14.44 11.97 27.29
CA LEU A 56 -14.21 13.41 27.42
C LEU A 56 -15.51 14.23 27.38
N GLN A 57 -16.35 13.97 26.39
CA GLN A 57 -17.52 14.81 26.07
C GLN A 57 -18.58 14.00 25.29
N THR A 58 -19.70 14.64 24.95
CA THR A 58 -20.79 14.04 24.18
C THR A 58 -20.33 13.56 22.79
N PRO A 59 -20.88 12.45 22.27
CA PRO A 59 -20.46 11.92 20.97
C PRO A 59 -20.69 12.91 19.83
N PHE A 60 -19.83 12.88 18.80
CA PHE A 60 -20.00 13.69 17.58
C PHE A 60 -20.69 12.87 16.50
N GLU A 61 -21.80 13.36 15.97
CA GLU A 61 -22.47 12.74 14.83
C GLU A 61 -21.64 12.90 13.54
N SER A 62 -21.40 11.79 12.85
CA SER A 62 -20.75 11.77 11.54
C SER A 62 -21.37 10.72 10.62
N ARG A 63 -20.78 10.54 9.43
CA ARG A 63 -21.16 9.53 8.44
C ARG A 63 -19.93 8.81 7.92
N VAL A 64 -20.12 7.56 7.52
CA VAL A 64 -19.09 6.78 6.85
C VAL A 64 -18.91 7.29 5.43
N PHE A 65 -17.83 8.01 5.17
CA PHE A 65 -17.43 8.48 3.86
C PHE A 65 -15.94 8.91 3.80
N PRO A 66 -15.14 8.49 2.79
CA PRO A 66 -15.45 7.44 1.81
C PRO A 66 -15.74 6.10 2.49
N GLU A 67 -16.13 5.08 1.73
CA GLU A 67 -16.39 3.75 2.28
C GLU A 67 -15.29 3.33 3.26
N SER A 68 -15.69 2.84 4.43
CA SER A 68 -14.83 2.43 5.56
C SER A 68 -14.05 3.54 6.30
N VAL A 69 -14.32 4.83 6.06
CA VAL A 69 -13.69 5.97 6.76
C VAL A 69 -14.75 6.88 7.37
N ILE A 70 -14.51 7.36 8.59
CA ILE A 70 -15.35 8.33 9.28
C ILE A 70 -14.50 9.55 9.61
N TYR A 71 -14.96 10.76 9.28
CA TYR A 71 -14.30 12.00 9.66
C TYR A 71 -15.05 12.67 10.82
N CYS A 72 -14.35 12.89 11.93
CA CYS A 72 -14.89 13.49 13.15
C CYS A 72 -14.18 14.82 13.45
N LEU A 73 -14.81 15.71 14.20
CA LEU A 73 -14.15 16.93 14.68
C LEU A 73 -13.05 16.58 15.70
N PRO A 74 -11.87 17.23 15.64
CA PRO A 74 -10.84 17.08 16.68
C PRO A 74 -11.33 17.62 18.02
N ARG A 75 -10.88 17.00 19.12
CA ARG A 75 -11.20 17.46 20.48
C ARG A 75 -9.94 17.50 21.35
N PRO A 76 -9.64 18.65 22.00
CA PRO A 76 -8.48 18.76 22.87
C PRO A 76 -8.43 17.66 23.92
N GLY A 77 -7.23 17.07 24.11
CA GLY A 77 -7.00 16.01 25.10
C GLY A 77 -7.35 14.60 24.63
N THR A 78 -7.87 14.41 23.42
CA THR A 78 -8.18 13.08 22.87
C THR A 78 -6.89 12.27 22.66
N LYS A 79 -6.88 11.02 23.14
CA LYS A 79 -5.82 10.02 22.91
C LYS A 79 -6.34 8.72 22.32
N PHE A 80 -7.62 8.42 22.51
CA PHE A 80 -8.29 7.29 21.87
C PHE A 80 -9.65 7.72 21.33
N VAL A 81 -10.10 7.04 20.29
CA VAL A 81 -11.42 7.26 19.71
C VAL A 81 -12.14 5.94 19.49
N SER A 82 -13.47 5.98 19.54
CA SER A 82 -14.32 4.86 19.20
C SER A 82 -15.54 5.33 18.39
N LEU A 83 -16.33 4.37 17.92
CA LEU A 83 -17.54 4.58 17.15
C LEU A 83 -18.70 3.80 17.76
N SER A 84 -19.91 4.32 17.55
CA SER A 84 -21.17 3.59 17.76
C SER A 84 -22.17 3.93 16.65
N ARG A 85 -23.22 3.10 16.49
CA ARG A 85 -24.28 3.36 15.51
C ARG A 85 -25.28 4.41 16.00
N ASN A 86 -25.67 4.34 17.27
CA ASN A 86 -26.51 5.34 17.93
C ASN A 86 -25.76 6.03 19.08
N GLN A 87 -26.23 7.21 19.46
CA GLN A 87 -25.57 8.04 20.48
C GLN A 87 -25.51 7.37 21.86
N GLN A 88 -26.50 6.53 22.18
CA GLN A 88 -26.65 5.84 23.47
C GLN A 88 -26.09 4.41 23.46
N ASP A 89 -25.67 3.90 22.30
CA ASP A 89 -25.09 2.56 22.22
C ASP A 89 -23.73 2.53 22.92
N GLU A 90 -23.39 1.37 23.49
CA GLU A 90 -22.04 1.13 23.98
C GLU A 90 -21.06 1.20 22.79
N PRO A 91 -20.02 2.05 22.84
CA PRO A 91 -19.06 2.18 21.76
C PRO A 91 -18.18 0.93 21.64
N ASP A 92 -17.65 0.69 20.44
CA ASP A 92 -16.63 -0.34 20.25
C ASP A 92 -15.37 -0.10 21.10
N TYR A 93 -14.47 -1.08 21.15
CA TYR A 93 -13.20 -0.91 21.85
C TYR A 93 -12.36 0.24 21.24
N PRO A 94 -11.96 1.26 22.02
CA PRO A 94 -11.26 2.43 21.49
C PRO A 94 -9.91 2.09 20.86
N VAL A 95 -9.58 2.77 19.76
CA VAL A 95 -8.27 2.69 19.10
C VAL A 95 -7.44 3.94 19.41
N PRO A 96 -6.10 3.82 19.52
CA PRO A 96 -5.25 4.97 19.74
C PRO A 96 -5.32 5.94 18.56
N LEU A 97 -5.25 7.22 18.89
CA LEU A 97 -5.20 8.31 17.92
C LEU A 97 -3.75 8.56 17.51
N ILE A 98 -3.43 8.38 16.24
CA ILE A 98 -2.10 8.59 15.66
C ILE A 98 -1.99 10.03 15.18
N ASP A 99 -0.99 10.76 15.68
CA ASP A 99 -0.74 12.14 15.28
C ASP A 99 -0.22 12.25 13.84
N ARG A 100 -0.94 13.01 13.02
CA ARG A 100 -0.62 13.40 11.63
C ARG A 100 -0.78 14.92 11.42
N THR A 101 -0.65 15.70 12.49
CA THR A 101 -0.73 17.16 12.49
C THR A 101 0.59 17.85 12.10
N MET A 102 1.63 17.07 11.81
CA MET A 102 2.95 17.57 11.40
C MET A 102 2.85 18.46 10.16
N GLN A 103 3.51 19.63 10.23
CA GLN A 103 3.57 20.58 9.11
C GLN A 103 4.45 20.05 7.97
N GLU A 104 5.59 19.45 8.31
CA GLU A 104 6.54 18.90 7.35
C GLU A 104 6.50 17.36 7.40
N PRO A 105 6.44 16.68 6.23
CA PRO A 105 6.49 15.23 6.18
C PRO A 105 7.83 14.68 6.72
N VAL A 106 7.75 13.62 7.53
CA VAL A 106 8.93 12.91 8.06
C VAL A 106 9.73 12.26 6.94
N HIS A 107 9.04 11.74 5.92
CA HIS A 107 9.65 11.09 4.77
C HIS A 107 9.30 11.82 3.48
N TYR A 108 10.26 11.94 2.58
CA TYR A 108 9.98 12.48 1.25
C TYR A 108 9.30 11.43 0.35
N PHE A 109 9.74 10.17 0.43
CA PHE A 109 9.19 9.08 -0.36
C PHE A 109 9.05 7.80 0.48
N SER A 110 7.84 7.25 0.51
CA SER A 110 7.49 6.01 1.21
C SER A 110 6.73 5.05 0.31
N VAL A 111 6.58 3.80 0.75
CA VAL A 111 5.92 2.75 -0.03
C VAL A 111 4.84 2.07 0.80
N CYS A 112 3.61 2.15 0.31
CA CYS A 112 2.47 1.35 0.75
C CYS A 112 2.47 0.02 0.00
N VAL A 113 2.67 -1.08 0.73
CA VAL A 113 2.64 -2.42 0.17
C VAL A 113 1.23 -2.99 0.32
N ALA A 114 0.62 -3.39 -0.79
CA ALA A 114 -0.64 -4.12 -0.78
C ALA A 114 -0.53 -5.43 0.03
N PRO A 115 -1.64 -5.97 0.56
CA PRO A 115 -1.61 -7.21 1.32
C PRO A 115 -0.94 -8.35 0.57
N PHE A 116 -0.24 -9.16 1.34
CA PHE A 116 0.33 -10.42 0.89
C PHE A 116 -0.79 -11.43 0.60
N PHE A 117 -0.75 -12.03 -0.60
CA PHE A 117 -1.68 -13.07 -1.01
C PHE A 117 -1.00 -14.43 -1.16
N GLY A 118 -1.76 -15.47 -0.86
CA GLY A 118 -1.37 -16.86 -1.08
C GLY A 118 -0.25 -17.35 -0.17
N THR A 119 -0.02 -18.66 -0.22
CA THR A 119 0.89 -19.39 0.68
C THR A 119 2.35 -19.44 0.22
N GLU A 120 2.66 -18.80 -0.90
CA GLU A 120 4.03 -18.74 -1.41
C GLU A 120 4.97 -18.07 -0.39
N PRO A 121 6.16 -18.65 -0.11
CA PRO A 121 7.19 -18.05 0.74
C PRO A 121 7.54 -16.63 0.28
N LYS A 122 7.66 -15.69 1.22
CA LYS A 122 7.82 -14.26 0.91
C LYS A 122 9.12 -13.64 1.41
N TRP A 123 9.91 -14.34 2.23
CA TRP A 123 11.14 -13.80 2.83
C TRP A 123 12.09 -13.15 1.82
N LEU A 124 12.32 -13.80 0.66
CA LEU A 124 13.21 -13.26 -0.38
C LEU A 124 12.55 -12.11 -1.15
N MET A 125 11.25 -12.21 -1.45
CA MET A 125 10.49 -11.14 -2.10
C MET A 125 10.42 -9.87 -1.25
N ILE A 126 10.23 -10.02 0.07
CA ILE A 126 10.27 -8.91 1.04
C ILE A 126 11.64 -8.24 1.00
N SER A 127 12.72 -9.03 1.02
CA SER A 127 14.08 -8.52 0.99
C SER A 127 14.37 -7.75 -0.30
N GLU A 128 14.08 -8.35 -1.46
CA GLU A 128 14.30 -7.71 -2.76
C GLU A 128 13.43 -6.47 -2.94
N PHE A 129 12.17 -6.50 -2.49
CA PHE A 129 11.27 -5.37 -2.61
C PHE A 129 11.77 -4.16 -1.81
N VAL A 130 12.07 -4.35 -0.53
CA VAL A 130 12.49 -3.25 0.34
C VAL A 130 13.81 -2.67 -0.16
N GLU A 131 14.82 -3.50 -0.41
CA GLU A 131 16.13 -3.00 -0.85
C GLU A 131 16.05 -2.36 -2.26
N TYR A 132 15.19 -2.84 -3.16
CA TYR A 132 14.95 -2.17 -4.43
C TYR A 132 14.41 -0.75 -4.25
N TYR A 133 13.34 -0.57 -3.47
CA TYR A 133 12.75 0.75 -3.29
C TYR A 133 13.66 1.69 -2.49
N LYS A 134 14.52 1.16 -1.60
CA LYS A 134 15.59 1.95 -0.97
C LYS A 134 16.57 2.48 -2.02
N LEU A 135 16.96 1.67 -3.00
CA LEU A 135 17.76 2.14 -4.14
C LEU A 135 17.02 3.18 -5.00
N GLN A 136 15.69 3.15 -5.02
CA GLN A 136 14.86 4.18 -5.67
C GLN A 136 14.62 5.43 -4.79
N GLY A 137 15.19 5.47 -3.59
CA GLY A 137 15.14 6.60 -2.66
C GLY A 137 14.00 6.55 -1.64
N ALA A 138 13.29 5.43 -1.51
CA ALA A 138 12.29 5.26 -0.45
C ALA A 138 12.96 5.13 0.92
N THR A 139 12.38 5.77 1.92
CA THR A 139 12.92 5.79 3.29
C THR A 139 12.00 5.14 4.32
N HIS A 140 10.78 4.76 3.93
CA HIS A 140 9.84 4.10 4.83
C HIS A 140 8.86 3.20 4.09
N PHE A 141 8.44 2.13 4.77
CA PHE A 141 7.57 1.09 4.21
C PHE A 141 6.40 0.78 5.14
N PHE A 142 5.19 0.78 4.58
CA PHE A 142 3.98 0.36 5.27
C PHE A 142 3.59 -1.05 4.81
N PHE A 143 3.67 -2.00 5.72
CA PHE A 143 3.25 -3.38 5.47
C PHE A 143 1.96 -3.72 6.20
N TYR A 144 1.15 -4.53 5.54
CA TYR A 144 -0.11 -5.02 6.07
C TYR A 144 -0.15 -6.54 5.99
N VAL A 145 -0.23 -7.18 7.15
CA VAL A 145 -0.16 -8.64 7.25
C VAL A 145 -1.51 -9.18 7.70
N VAL A 146 -2.16 -9.94 6.81
CA VAL A 146 -3.33 -10.77 7.14
C VAL A 146 -2.87 -12.15 7.61
N ASN A 147 -2.01 -12.79 6.81
CA ASN A 147 -1.38 -14.07 7.11
C ASN A 147 0.05 -14.07 6.58
N LEU A 148 1.01 -14.52 7.38
CA LEU A 148 2.41 -14.63 7.02
C LEU A 148 3.09 -15.68 7.91
N SER A 149 3.94 -16.52 7.34
CA SER A 149 4.64 -17.54 8.12
C SER A 149 5.60 -16.89 9.12
N ASN A 150 5.92 -17.58 10.23
CA ASN A 150 6.94 -17.11 11.18
C ASN A 150 8.30 -16.89 10.51
N TYR A 151 8.62 -17.69 9.48
CA TYR A 151 9.86 -17.58 8.75
C TYR A 151 9.93 -16.29 7.93
N ASP A 152 8.85 -15.94 7.23
CA ASP A 152 8.78 -14.69 6.45
C ASP A 152 8.64 -13.46 7.36
N MET A 153 7.88 -13.58 8.46
CA MET A 153 7.71 -12.53 9.46
C MET A 153 9.05 -12.15 10.11
N LYS A 154 9.98 -13.10 10.22
CA LYS A 154 11.34 -12.83 10.71
C LYS A 154 12.05 -11.77 9.85
N GLN A 155 11.95 -11.86 8.53
CA GLN A 155 12.53 -10.87 7.62
C GLN A 155 11.88 -9.49 7.79
N LEU A 156 10.55 -9.47 7.87
CA LEU A 156 9.79 -8.23 8.02
C LEU A 156 10.10 -7.54 9.36
N ASN A 157 10.19 -8.31 10.45
CA ASN A 157 10.56 -7.81 11.77
C ASN A 157 11.98 -7.22 11.82
N ASP A 158 12.92 -7.70 11.00
CA ASP A 158 14.24 -7.07 10.91
C ASP A 158 14.15 -5.64 10.35
N TYR A 159 13.33 -5.42 9.32
CA TYR A 159 13.08 -4.09 8.77
C TYR A 159 12.32 -3.16 9.73
N VAL A 160 11.43 -3.73 10.55
CA VAL A 160 10.80 -2.97 11.64
C VAL A 160 11.84 -2.56 12.68
N ARG A 161 12.72 -3.49 13.08
CA ARG A 161 13.79 -3.24 14.06
C ARG A 161 14.76 -2.15 13.59
N THR A 162 15.06 -2.07 12.29
CA THR A 162 15.93 -1.02 11.72
C THR A 162 15.22 0.31 11.44
N GLY A 163 13.91 0.40 11.70
CA GLY A 163 13.11 1.59 11.42
C GLY A 163 12.79 1.82 9.94
N ASP A 164 13.13 0.85 9.07
CA ASP A 164 12.81 0.91 7.65
C ASP A 164 11.30 0.74 7.42
N ALA A 165 10.62 -0.07 8.25
CA ALA A 165 9.22 -0.43 8.03
C ALA A 165 8.34 -0.31 9.28
N GLU A 166 7.04 -0.11 9.08
CA GLU A 166 6.02 -0.40 10.07
C GLU A 166 5.04 -1.47 9.55
N VAL A 167 4.51 -2.28 10.48
CA VAL A 167 3.62 -3.41 10.16
C VAL A 167 2.30 -3.23 10.88
N THR A 168 1.20 -3.29 10.12
CA THR A 168 -0.15 -3.38 10.66
C THR A 168 -0.68 -4.80 10.48
N ILE A 169 -0.99 -5.49 11.59
CA ILE A 169 -1.63 -6.80 11.54
C ILE A 169 -3.13 -6.61 11.34
N ILE A 170 -3.68 -7.26 10.32
CA ILE A 170 -5.10 -7.24 9.99
C ILE A 170 -5.73 -8.53 10.50
N TYR A 171 -6.45 -8.42 11.63
CA TYR A 171 -7.20 -9.53 12.18
C TYR A 171 -8.47 -9.76 11.36
N ASN A 172 -8.55 -10.90 10.68
CA ASN A 172 -9.73 -11.26 9.89
C ASN A 172 -10.90 -11.67 10.80
N ARG A 173 -11.65 -10.69 11.31
CA ARG A 173 -12.85 -10.93 12.15
C ARG A 173 -14.11 -11.24 11.35
N PHE A 174 -14.03 -11.23 10.02
CA PHE A 174 -15.18 -11.27 9.12
C PHE A 174 -15.07 -12.40 8.09
N ASP A 175 -14.13 -13.33 8.25
CA ASP A 175 -13.83 -14.42 7.30
C ASP A 175 -13.78 -13.96 5.84
N ARG A 176 -13.27 -12.75 5.61
CA ARG A 176 -13.13 -12.20 4.26
C ARG A 176 -12.08 -12.99 3.49
N ALA A 177 -12.39 -13.29 2.25
CA ALA A 177 -11.39 -13.74 1.29
C ALA A 177 -10.26 -12.71 1.21
N GLU A 178 -9.02 -13.18 1.04
CA GLU A 178 -7.84 -12.31 1.17
C GLU A 178 -7.94 -11.06 0.29
N TYR A 179 -8.38 -11.20 -0.97
CA TYR A 179 -8.55 -10.09 -1.92
C TYR A 179 -9.53 -9.00 -1.43
N GLY A 180 -10.49 -9.36 -0.57
CA GLY A 180 -11.45 -8.43 0.03
C GLY A 180 -10.79 -7.39 0.95
N TRP A 181 -9.56 -7.64 1.42
CA TRP A 181 -8.83 -6.72 2.29
C TRP A 181 -8.08 -5.63 1.52
N GLN A 182 -7.76 -5.84 0.24
CA GLN A 182 -6.87 -4.98 -0.53
C GLN A 182 -7.30 -3.52 -0.50
N ARG A 183 -8.58 -3.27 -0.76
CA ARG A 183 -9.10 -1.91 -0.80
C ARG A 183 -9.13 -1.23 0.58
N ASN A 184 -9.44 -2.00 1.63
CA ASN A 184 -9.46 -1.50 2.99
C ASN A 184 -8.03 -1.13 3.45
N ILE A 185 -7.07 -2.00 3.18
CA ILE A 185 -5.65 -1.76 3.47
C ILE A 185 -5.11 -0.55 2.70
N ILE A 186 -5.42 -0.45 1.40
CA ILE A 186 -5.00 0.71 0.59
C ILE A 186 -5.58 2.01 1.15
N GLN A 187 -6.85 2.01 1.56
CA GLN A 187 -7.46 3.18 2.19
C GLN A 187 -6.81 3.49 3.54
N ASN A 188 -6.47 2.48 4.34
CA ASN A 188 -5.72 2.67 5.58
C ASN A 188 -4.37 3.32 5.32
N CYS A 189 -3.63 2.82 4.32
CA CYS A 189 -2.30 3.31 4.01
C CYS A 189 -2.33 4.74 3.46
N LEU A 190 -3.38 5.09 2.70
CA LEU A 190 -3.60 6.48 2.29
C LEU A 190 -3.73 7.42 3.50
N LEU A 191 -4.53 7.06 4.49
CA LEU A 191 -4.67 7.85 5.72
C LEU A 191 -3.34 7.86 6.50
N ARG A 192 -2.75 6.70 6.71
CA ARG A 192 -1.51 6.53 7.48
C ARG A 192 -0.33 7.31 6.90
N SER A 193 -0.21 7.37 5.57
CA SER A 193 0.88 8.10 4.89
C SER A 193 0.62 9.60 4.76
N ARG A 194 -0.63 10.06 4.89
CA ARG A 194 -0.98 11.48 4.81
C ARG A 194 -0.25 12.29 5.89
N ASN A 195 0.41 13.37 5.48
CA ASN A 195 1.29 14.24 6.28
C ASN A 195 2.50 13.54 6.94
N PHE A 196 2.64 12.23 6.78
CA PHE A 196 3.83 11.50 7.20
C PHE A 196 4.84 11.36 6.05
N SER A 197 4.33 11.27 4.82
CA SER A 197 5.13 11.14 3.60
C SER A 197 4.69 12.15 2.56
N TYR A 198 5.64 12.82 1.91
CA TYR A 198 5.31 13.76 0.83
C TYR A 198 4.78 13.00 -0.39
N TRP A 199 5.51 11.99 -0.86
CA TRP A 199 5.08 11.03 -1.88
C TRP A 199 4.96 9.62 -1.30
N THR A 200 3.94 8.88 -1.74
CA THR A 200 3.73 7.49 -1.34
C THR A 200 3.40 6.62 -2.54
N ALA A 201 4.21 5.59 -2.80
CA ALA A 201 3.93 4.59 -3.82
C ALA A 201 2.90 3.58 -3.30
N PHE A 202 1.95 3.17 -4.14
CA PHE A 202 0.97 2.11 -3.86
C PHE A 202 1.21 0.98 -4.85
N VAL A 203 1.85 -0.09 -4.36
CA VAL A 203 2.36 -1.21 -5.16
C VAL A 203 2.17 -2.55 -4.45
N ASP A 204 2.15 -3.62 -5.22
CA ASP A 204 2.16 -4.99 -4.72
C ASP A 204 3.62 -5.46 -4.51
N ILE A 205 3.83 -6.49 -3.68
CA ILE A 205 5.18 -6.98 -3.33
C ILE A 205 5.97 -7.49 -4.56
N ASP A 206 5.26 -7.93 -5.58
CA ASP A 206 5.76 -8.42 -6.86
C ASP A 206 5.92 -7.30 -7.90
N GLU A 207 5.94 -6.02 -7.49
CA GLU A 207 6.03 -4.89 -8.39
C GLU A 207 7.25 -3.99 -8.15
N ARG A 208 7.85 -3.52 -9.24
CA ARG A 208 9.01 -2.62 -9.24
C ARG A 208 8.75 -1.43 -10.16
N LEU A 209 8.57 -0.24 -9.59
CA LEU A 209 8.50 1.01 -10.38
C LEU A 209 9.88 1.32 -10.95
N LYS A 210 9.97 1.46 -12.27
CA LYS A 210 11.22 1.70 -13.00
C LYS A 210 11.10 2.96 -13.85
N MET A 211 12.11 3.82 -13.80
CA MET A 211 12.31 4.91 -14.75
C MET A 211 12.91 4.35 -16.05
N THR A 212 12.38 4.77 -17.20
CA THR A 212 12.72 4.19 -18.51
C THR A 212 13.82 5.00 -19.21
N LEU A 213 13.50 6.20 -19.73
CA LEU A 213 14.48 7.09 -20.38
C LEU A 213 15.03 8.16 -19.42
N PHE A 214 14.43 8.31 -18.25
CA PHE A 214 14.90 9.24 -17.24
C PHE A 214 16.14 8.68 -16.54
N ASN A 215 17.25 9.43 -16.57
CA ASN A 215 18.50 9.06 -15.91
C ASN A 215 18.46 9.48 -14.43
N GLY A 216 17.96 8.59 -13.57
CA GLY A 216 17.90 8.80 -12.13
C GLY A 216 16.96 7.81 -11.45
N THR A 217 16.84 7.95 -10.13
CA THR A 217 15.92 7.14 -9.32
C THR A 217 14.48 7.65 -9.42
N VAL A 218 13.53 6.88 -8.90
CA VAL A 218 12.15 7.35 -8.73
C VAL A 218 12.12 8.67 -7.93
N VAL A 219 12.88 8.77 -6.83
CA VAL A 219 12.88 10.00 -6.02
C VAL A 219 13.46 11.21 -6.76
N ASP A 220 14.44 11.01 -7.64
CA ASP A 220 15.00 12.08 -8.47
C ASP A 220 13.95 12.62 -9.45
N TYR A 221 13.13 11.73 -10.02
CA TYR A 221 11.99 12.12 -10.85
C TYR A 221 10.94 12.90 -10.05
N LEU A 222 10.58 12.40 -8.86
CA LEU A 222 9.61 13.05 -7.98
C LEU A 222 9.99 14.50 -7.63
N LYS A 223 11.27 14.79 -7.45
CA LYS A 223 11.79 16.15 -7.20
C LYS A 223 11.66 17.08 -8.41
N GLN A 224 11.51 16.54 -9.62
CA GLN A 224 11.31 17.30 -10.85
C GLN A 224 9.83 17.62 -11.13
N VAL A 225 8.89 16.98 -10.44
CA VAL A 225 7.47 17.30 -10.55
C VAL A 225 7.21 18.68 -9.95
N LYS A 226 7.10 19.71 -10.81
CA LYS A 226 6.92 21.11 -10.40
C LYS A 226 5.46 21.56 -10.32
N ASP A 227 4.56 20.92 -11.07
CA ASP A 227 3.15 21.29 -11.07
C ASP A 227 2.50 20.92 -9.71
N PRO A 228 2.13 21.91 -8.87
CA PRO A 228 1.60 21.65 -7.54
C PRO A 228 0.19 21.04 -7.59
N LEU A 229 -0.44 20.92 -8.76
CA LEU A 229 -1.74 20.29 -8.95
C LEU A 229 -1.63 18.78 -9.23
N ILE A 230 -0.43 18.24 -9.51
CA ILE A 230 -0.25 16.79 -9.76
C ILE A 230 -0.35 16.01 -8.45
N GLY A 231 -1.53 15.52 -8.10
CA GLY A 231 -1.77 14.74 -6.88
C GLY A 231 -1.30 13.28 -6.99
N SER A 232 -1.10 12.79 -8.21
CA SER A 232 -0.68 11.42 -8.48
C SER A 232 0.06 11.28 -9.79
N LEU A 233 1.06 10.39 -9.80
CA LEU A 233 1.69 9.84 -10.99
C LEU A 233 1.21 8.40 -11.19
N GLN A 234 0.72 8.07 -12.38
CA GLN A 234 0.26 6.72 -12.73
C GLN A 234 1.21 6.07 -13.71
N PHE A 235 1.68 4.87 -13.35
CA PHE A 235 2.62 4.06 -14.11
C PHE A 235 1.88 2.96 -14.85
N SER A 236 2.08 2.90 -16.16
CA SER A 236 1.60 1.80 -17.01
C SER A 236 2.40 0.53 -16.75
N GLN A 237 1.73 -0.60 -16.94
CA GLN A 237 2.27 -1.89 -16.54
C GLN A 237 3.02 -2.62 -17.66
N THR A 238 4.05 -3.35 -17.26
CA THR A 238 4.64 -4.46 -18.00
C THR A 238 4.60 -5.72 -17.13
N TRP A 239 4.28 -6.87 -17.73
CA TRP A 239 4.21 -8.14 -17.03
C TRP A 239 5.50 -8.93 -17.23
N LEU A 240 6.08 -9.45 -16.15
CA LEU A 240 7.17 -10.41 -16.18
C LEU A 240 6.66 -11.78 -15.79
N MET A 241 6.88 -12.75 -16.68
CA MET A 241 6.32 -14.08 -16.53
C MET A 241 7.13 -14.87 -15.51
N LYS A 242 6.53 -15.10 -14.33
CA LYS A 242 7.04 -16.00 -13.29
C LYS A 242 6.35 -17.36 -13.43
N THR A 243 7.16 -18.41 -13.42
CA THR A 243 6.72 -19.78 -13.72
C THR A 243 6.86 -20.73 -12.54
N GLU A 244 7.46 -20.28 -11.43
CA GLU A 244 7.83 -21.10 -10.29
C GLU A 244 7.54 -20.35 -8.98
N THR A 245 7.42 -21.08 -7.89
CA THR A 245 7.30 -20.50 -6.54
C THR A 245 8.67 -20.20 -5.93
N GLN A 246 8.72 -19.18 -5.08
CA GLN A 246 9.89 -18.78 -4.32
C GLN A 246 10.39 -19.89 -3.37
N PRO A 247 11.70 -19.93 -3.08
CA PRO A 247 12.28 -20.95 -2.21
C PRO A 247 11.73 -20.84 -0.78
N GLY A 248 11.46 -21.99 -0.16
CA GLY A 248 10.91 -22.04 1.20
C GLY A 248 11.88 -21.61 2.30
N ARG A 249 13.19 -21.67 2.04
CA ARG A 249 14.26 -21.36 3.01
C ARG A 249 15.49 -20.80 2.32
N TYR A 250 16.25 -20.01 3.07
CA TYR A 250 17.63 -19.65 2.75
C TYR A 250 18.52 -20.90 2.67
N VAL A 251 19.46 -20.91 1.72
CA VAL A 251 20.44 -21.98 1.53
C VAL A 251 21.86 -21.42 1.58
N ASN A 252 22.17 -20.50 0.66
CA ASN A 252 23.43 -19.77 0.57
C ASN A 252 23.24 -18.53 -0.34
N ASP A 253 24.28 -17.71 -0.46
CA ASP A 253 24.30 -16.50 -1.30
C ASP A 253 23.99 -16.80 -2.77
N GLU A 254 24.56 -17.87 -3.33
CA GLU A 254 24.39 -18.23 -4.74
C GLU A 254 22.92 -18.54 -5.07
N GLU A 255 22.28 -19.38 -4.25
CA GLU A 255 20.86 -19.68 -4.38
C GLU A 255 20.01 -18.45 -4.11
N THR A 256 20.40 -17.58 -3.18
CA THR A 256 19.70 -16.31 -2.93
C THR A 256 19.65 -15.45 -4.20
N VAL A 257 20.78 -15.22 -4.85
CA VAL A 257 20.87 -14.44 -6.10
C VAL A 257 20.09 -15.11 -7.23
N LYS A 258 20.17 -16.43 -7.35
CA LYS A 258 19.48 -17.20 -8.38
C LYS A 258 17.95 -17.16 -8.26
N TRP A 259 17.42 -16.98 -7.05
CA TRP A 259 15.98 -16.98 -6.78
C TRP A 259 15.36 -15.58 -6.69
N MET A 260 16.17 -14.52 -6.65
CA MET A 260 15.71 -13.14 -6.75
C MET A 260 14.86 -12.94 -8.03
N PRO A 261 13.58 -12.52 -7.92
CA PRO A 261 12.70 -12.30 -9.07
C PRO A 261 13.34 -11.45 -10.18
N THR A 262 14.05 -10.38 -9.81
CA THR A 262 14.70 -9.46 -10.75
C THR A 262 15.84 -10.08 -11.55
N GLN A 263 16.45 -11.16 -11.05
CA GLN A 263 17.57 -11.86 -11.68
C GLN A 263 17.08 -13.02 -12.54
N ARG A 264 16.04 -13.71 -12.03
CA ARG A 264 15.51 -14.96 -12.59
C ARG A 264 14.56 -14.73 -13.77
N TYR A 265 13.66 -13.76 -13.68
CA TYR A 265 12.61 -13.58 -14.67
C TYR A 265 12.88 -12.38 -15.57
N ARG A 266 12.89 -12.62 -16.88
CA ARG A 266 13.24 -11.61 -17.88
C ARG A 266 12.25 -11.52 -19.04
N ASN A 267 11.41 -12.53 -19.24
CA ASN A 267 10.39 -12.53 -20.28
C ASN A 267 9.29 -11.52 -19.94
N THR A 268 9.32 -10.38 -20.63
CA THR A 268 8.55 -9.18 -20.32
C THR A 268 7.55 -8.88 -21.43
N SER A 269 6.29 -8.62 -21.10
CA SER A 269 5.29 -8.19 -22.07
C SER A 269 5.59 -6.78 -22.60
N SER A 270 4.99 -6.43 -23.74
CA SER A 270 4.80 -5.02 -24.11
C SER A 270 3.95 -4.28 -23.07
N VAL A 271 4.00 -2.94 -23.10
CA VAL A 271 3.29 -2.08 -22.14
C VAL A 271 1.79 -2.24 -22.30
N GLY A 272 1.09 -2.46 -21.18
CA GLY A 272 -0.36 -2.56 -21.14
C GLY A 272 -1.06 -1.23 -21.46
N PRO A 273 -2.33 -1.27 -21.90
CA PRO A 273 -3.09 -0.06 -22.23
C PRO A 273 -3.32 0.81 -20.99
N ASN A 274 -3.61 2.11 -21.19
CA ASN A 274 -3.81 3.05 -20.09
C ASN A 274 -4.84 2.53 -19.07
N GLY A 275 -4.46 2.58 -17.79
CA GLY A 275 -5.28 2.12 -16.67
C GLY A 275 -5.33 0.60 -16.47
N HIS A 276 -4.75 -0.22 -17.36
CA HIS A 276 -4.68 -1.67 -17.17
C HIS A 276 -3.75 -2.01 -16.01
N THR A 277 -4.35 -2.36 -14.87
CA THR A 277 -3.67 -2.82 -13.64
C THR A 277 -2.49 -1.93 -13.20
N SER A 278 -2.57 -0.64 -13.55
CA SER A 278 -1.57 0.39 -13.27
C SER A 278 -1.26 0.51 -11.78
N LYS A 279 -0.13 1.15 -11.47
CA LYS A 279 0.22 1.55 -10.11
C LYS A 279 0.50 3.02 -10.03
N CYS A 280 0.52 3.57 -8.82
CA CYS A 280 0.63 5.00 -8.66
C CYS A 280 1.53 5.40 -7.50
N ILE A 281 2.10 6.59 -7.64
CA ILE A 281 2.67 7.36 -6.53
C ILE A 281 1.75 8.54 -6.30
N VAL A 282 1.42 8.84 -5.05
CA VAL A 282 0.47 9.91 -4.71
C VAL A 282 1.01 10.84 -3.63
N ARG A 283 0.54 12.09 -3.65
CA ARG A 283 0.55 12.98 -2.49
C ARG A 283 -0.71 12.71 -1.69
N SER A 284 -0.60 11.97 -0.60
CA SER A 284 -1.76 11.42 0.14
C SER A 284 -2.71 12.47 0.71
N ASN A 285 -2.25 13.72 0.89
CA ASN A 285 -3.06 14.87 1.28
C ASN A 285 -3.92 15.44 0.13
N THR A 286 -3.72 14.99 -1.12
CA THR A 286 -4.48 15.43 -2.29
C THR A 286 -5.58 14.45 -2.71
N VAL A 287 -5.57 13.23 -2.17
CA VAL A 287 -6.48 12.14 -2.54
C VAL A 287 -7.58 12.00 -1.50
N GLY A 288 -8.83 12.03 -1.96
CA GLY A 288 -10.02 11.83 -1.12
C GLY A 288 -10.41 10.36 -0.97
N ALA A 289 -10.30 9.58 -2.05
CA ALA A 289 -10.60 8.15 -2.07
C ALA A 289 -9.71 7.40 -3.09
N MET A 290 -9.27 6.20 -2.71
CA MET A 290 -8.32 5.40 -3.49
C MET A 290 -8.97 4.11 -4.01
N PHE A 291 -8.72 3.76 -5.27
CA PHE A 291 -8.97 2.42 -5.83
C PHE A 291 -7.72 1.54 -5.67
N VAL A 292 -7.83 0.26 -6.00
CA VAL A 292 -6.69 -0.68 -5.95
C VAL A 292 -5.50 -0.23 -6.80
N HIS A 293 -5.77 0.41 -7.93
CA HIS A 293 -4.76 0.76 -8.94
C HIS A 293 -4.47 2.26 -9.07
N PHE A 294 -5.38 3.12 -8.62
CA PHE A 294 -5.29 4.57 -8.81
C PHE A 294 -6.24 5.36 -7.89
N PRO A 295 -6.02 6.67 -7.68
CA PRO A 295 -6.98 7.51 -6.98
C PRO A 295 -8.33 7.60 -7.71
N PHE A 296 -9.43 7.29 -7.04
CA PHE A 296 -10.77 7.49 -7.59
C PHE A 296 -11.13 8.96 -7.66
N VAL A 297 -10.82 9.69 -6.60
CA VAL A 297 -11.20 11.08 -6.43
C VAL A 297 -10.10 11.85 -5.72
N PHE A 298 -9.80 13.03 -6.25
CA PHE A 298 -8.93 14.01 -5.65
C PHE A 298 -9.74 15.09 -4.93
N TYR A 299 -9.11 15.76 -3.95
CA TYR A 299 -9.61 17.06 -3.49
C TYR A 299 -9.59 18.07 -4.65
N PRO A 300 -10.39 19.16 -4.57
CA PRO A 300 -10.52 20.11 -5.68
C PRO A 300 -9.18 20.60 -6.24
N ASN A 301 -9.13 20.79 -7.56
CA ASN A 301 -7.99 21.28 -8.35
C ASN A 301 -6.82 20.30 -8.55
N TYR A 302 -6.75 19.21 -7.80
CA TYR A 302 -5.72 18.20 -8.02
C TYR A 302 -6.08 17.25 -9.15
N LYS A 303 -5.06 16.78 -9.87
CA LYS A 303 -5.18 15.90 -11.02
C LYS A 303 -4.17 14.76 -10.98
N ARG A 304 -4.49 13.71 -11.74
CA ARG A 304 -3.57 12.63 -12.06
C ARG A 304 -2.71 13.02 -13.27
N TYR A 305 -1.44 12.65 -13.22
CA TYR A 305 -0.56 12.64 -14.37
C TYR A 305 -0.39 11.19 -14.83
N GLU A 306 -0.88 10.88 -16.02
CA GLU A 306 -0.64 9.59 -16.67
C GLU A 306 0.75 9.65 -17.29
N MET A 307 1.69 8.90 -16.71
CA MET A 307 3.07 8.93 -17.16
C MET A 307 3.20 8.32 -18.55
N ASP A 308 4.01 8.95 -19.38
CA ASP A 308 4.42 8.33 -20.64
C ASP A 308 5.27 7.09 -20.31
N PRO A 309 5.04 5.90 -20.91
CA PRO A 309 5.86 4.72 -20.66
C PRO A 309 7.36 4.91 -20.93
N ARG A 310 7.73 5.92 -21.74
CA ARG A 310 9.11 6.36 -21.95
C ARG A 310 9.71 7.06 -20.74
N GLU A 311 8.89 7.61 -19.85
CA GLU A 311 9.33 8.16 -18.57
C GLU A 311 9.47 7.05 -17.54
N GLY A 312 8.43 6.24 -17.33
CA GLY A 312 8.47 5.15 -16.36
C GLY A 312 7.33 4.15 -16.49
N VAL A 313 7.59 2.93 -15.99
CA VAL A 313 6.64 1.81 -16.01
C VAL A 313 6.72 1.02 -14.70
N VAL A 314 5.69 0.24 -14.41
CA VAL A 314 5.76 -0.80 -13.38
C VAL A 314 6.13 -2.14 -14.01
N ARG A 315 7.15 -2.81 -13.46
CA ARG A 315 7.50 -4.20 -13.75
C ARG A 315 6.80 -5.10 -12.75
N HIS A 316 5.82 -5.88 -13.19
CA HIS A 316 5.00 -6.74 -12.35
C HIS A 316 5.36 -8.22 -12.58
N TYR A 317 5.95 -8.86 -11.59
CA TYR A 317 6.42 -10.25 -11.65
C TYR A 317 5.30 -11.23 -11.31
N ARG A 318 4.56 -11.68 -12.33
CA ARG A 318 3.31 -12.43 -12.13
C ARG A 318 3.48 -13.92 -12.30
N ASP A 319 3.10 -14.66 -11.26
CA ASP A 319 3.01 -16.11 -11.31
C ASP A 319 1.85 -16.55 -12.21
N LEU A 320 2.16 -17.34 -13.24
CA LEU A 320 1.18 -17.82 -14.22
C LEU A 320 0.21 -18.87 -13.65
N ASN A 321 0.61 -19.59 -12.60
CA ASN A 321 -0.19 -20.66 -11.99
C ASN A 321 -1.10 -20.12 -10.89
N LEU A 322 -0.68 -19.05 -10.20
CA LEU A 322 -1.44 -18.45 -9.11
C LEU A 322 -2.83 -18.00 -9.59
N GLY A 323 -3.88 -18.57 -8.99
CA GLY A 323 -5.27 -18.22 -9.32
C GLY A 323 -5.66 -18.49 -10.78
N ASN A 324 -4.98 -19.41 -11.48
CA ASN A 324 -5.13 -19.65 -12.92
C ASN A 324 -4.85 -18.41 -13.80
N TRP A 325 -4.06 -17.45 -13.31
CA TRP A 325 -3.87 -16.16 -13.99
C TRP A 325 -3.40 -16.33 -15.44
N GLY A 326 -2.44 -17.23 -15.71
CA GLY A 326 -1.93 -17.47 -17.06
C GLY A 326 -2.98 -18.03 -18.01
N LYS A 327 -3.90 -18.88 -17.52
CA LYS A 327 -5.00 -19.39 -18.35
C LYS A 327 -6.04 -18.32 -18.65
N THR A 328 -6.26 -17.41 -17.71
CA THR A 328 -7.30 -16.37 -17.82
C THR A 328 -6.84 -15.16 -18.62
N TRP A 329 -5.62 -14.66 -18.38
CA TRP A 329 -5.20 -13.32 -18.81
C TRP A 329 -4.06 -13.30 -19.84
N LEU A 330 -3.29 -14.38 -19.99
CA LEU A 330 -2.09 -14.35 -20.84
C LEU A 330 -2.41 -14.00 -22.30
N LYS A 331 -3.51 -14.55 -22.85
CA LYS A 331 -3.97 -14.24 -24.22
C LYS A 331 -4.31 -12.75 -24.42
N ASP A 332 -4.74 -12.06 -23.37
CA ASP A 332 -5.00 -10.63 -23.45
C ASP A 332 -3.70 -9.83 -23.34
N VAL A 333 -2.76 -10.29 -22.52
CA VAL A 333 -1.42 -9.68 -22.41
C VAL A 333 -0.62 -9.82 -23.70
N GLU A 334 -0.75 -10.93 -24.42
CA GLU A 334 -0.15 -11.12 -25.75
C GLU A 334 -0.62 -10.09 -26.78
N LYS A 335 -1.81 -9.50 -26.60
CA LYS A 335 -2.32 -8.43 -27.48
C LYS A 335 -1.62 -7.09 -27.26
N PHE A 336 -0.88 -6.92 -26.17
CA PHE A 336 -0.16 -5.66 -25.89
C PHE A 336 1.00 -5.45 -26.86
N GLY A 337 1.47 -6.53 -27.49
CA GLY A 337 2.62 -6.54 -28.39
C GLY A 337 3.60 -7.67 -28.06
N PRO A 338 4.70 -7.78 -28.79
CA PRO A 338 5.66 -8.86 -28.62
C PRO A 338 6.29 -8.83 -27.24
N PHE A 339 6.58 -10.02 -26.71
CA PHE A 339 7.38 -10.17 -25.51
C PHE A 339 8.86 -9.91 -25.81
N GLN A 340 9.57 -9.40 -24.82
CA GLN A 340 10.99 -9.07 -24.92
C GLN A 340 11.74 -9.55 -23.69
N ASN A 341 12.99 -9.94 -23.89
CA ASN A 341 13.89 -10.26 -22.78
C ASN A 341 14.45 -8.94 -22.22
N THR A 342 14.06 -8.59 -21.00
CA THR A 342 14.52 -7.35 -20.36
C THR A 342 15.12 -7.61 -18.99
N THR A 343 16.26 -6.99 -18.72
CA THR A 343 16.93 -7.03 -17.41
C THR A 343 16.92 -5.66 -16.74
N MET A 344 17.26 -5.66 -15.45
CA MET A 344 17.61 -4.44 -14.76
C MET A 344 18.94 -3.89 -15.31
N ASP A 345 19.14 -2.58 -15.19
CA ASP A 345 20.45 -1.96 -15.42
C ASP A 345 21.52 -2.68 -14.59
N PRO A 346 22.68 -3.07 -15.15
CA PRO A 346 23.71 -3.82 -14.42
C PRO A 346 24.18 -3.16 -13.13
N VAL A 347 24.32 -1.83 -13.11
CA VAL A 347 24.77 -1.11 -11.91
C VAL A 347 23.74 -1.21 -10.79
N THR A 348 22.48 -0.95 -11.12
CA THR A 348 21.36 -1.09 -10.18
C THR A 348 21.19 -2.54 -9.73
N SER A 349 21.33 -3.49 -10.66
CA SER A 349 21.22 -4.92 -10.40
C SER A 349 22.27 -5.40 -9.39
N ASN A 350 23.54 -5.00 -9.57
CA ASN A 350 24.63 -5.39 -8.66
C ASN A 350 24.41 -4.80 -7.26
N LYS A 351 24.04 -3.52 -7.17
CA LYS A 351 23.71 -2.89 -5.87
C LYS A 351 22.55 -3.59 -5.16
N LEU A 352 21.54 -4.02 -5.92
CA LEU A 352 20.40 -4.74 -5.38
C LEU A 352 20.81 -6.11 -4.86
N ILE A 353 21.60 -6.87 -5.63
CA ILE A 353 22.15 -8.16 -5.22
C ILE A 353 22.92 -8.01 -3.89
N ASP A 354 23.86 -7.07 -3.83
CA ASP A 354 24.69 -6.85 -2.64
C ASP A 354 23.84 -6.53 -1.40
N ALA A 355 22.85 -5.64 -1.56
CA ALA A 355 21.96 -5.25 -0.47
C ALA A 355 21.09 -6.42 0.02
N VAL A 356 20.53 -7.21 -0.90
CA VAL A 356 19.67 -8.35 -0.59
C VAL A 356 20.46 -9.47 0.08
N VAL A 357 21.60 -9.88 -0.48
CA VAL A 357 22.44 -10.93 0.10
C VAL A 357 22.90 -10.54 1.50
N LYS A 358 23.41 -9.31 1.67
CA LYS A 358 23.82 -8.81 2.99
C LYS A 358 22.69 -8.88 4.01
N ARG A 359 21.47 -8.49 3.62
CA ARG A 359 20.31 -8.50 4.51
C ARG A 359 19.88 -9.93 4.86
N VAL A 360 19.75 -10.78 3.86
CA VAL A 360 19.33 -12.18 4.02
C VAL A 360 20.30 -12.94 4.91
N ASN A 361 21.61 -12.78 4.70
CA ASN A 361 22.62 -13.44 5.52
C ASN A 361 22.54 -12.99 6.98
N TYR A 362 22.39 -11.68 7.22
CA TYR A 362 22.20 -11.16 8.57
C TYR A 362 21.00 -11.81 9.27
N VAL A 363 19.88 -12.01 8.56
CA VAL A 363 18.65 -12.57 9.15
C VAL A 363 18.71 -14.08 9.30
N TYR A 364 19.29 -14.82 8.36
CA TYR A 364 19.11 -16.28 8.26
C TYR A 364 20.37 -17.14 8.40
N GLU A 365 21.56 -16.62 8.15
CA GLU A 365 22.80 -17.43 8.18
C GLU A 365 23.19 -17.84 9.60
N LYS A 366 22.86 -17.02 10.60
CA LYS A 366 23.25 -17.21 12.01
C LYS A 366 22.11 -17.70 12.91
N SER A 367 21.07 -18.32 12.35
CA SER A 367 19.84 -18.63 13.08
C SER A 367 19.37 -20.06 13.02
#